data_AF-A0A016T6Y3-F1
#
_entry.id   AF-A0A016T6Y3-F1
#
_cell.length_a   1.000
_cell.length_b   1.000
_cell.length_c   1.000
_cell.angle_alpha   90.00
_cell.angle_beta   90.00
_cell.angle_gamma   90.00
#
_symmetry.space_group_name_H-M   'P 1'
#
loop_
_entity.id
_entity.type
_entity.pdbx_description
1 polymer ?
#
loop_
_entity_poly.entity_id
_entity_poly.type
_entity_poly.pdbx_seq_one_letter_code
_entity_poly.pdbx_strand_id
1 'polypeptide(L)'
;MAQVTKAVHTVTRTALGLTKPGRKKIDKMPWMWTNTVKEKVQEKKQCYHAFLADKSLTNWQLYRISKKEAKKAVAAAKASRFEDLYRKLDTREGERDLYKLART
;
A
#
# COMPACT_ATOMS: atom_id res chain seq x y z
N MET A 1 33.39 -24.14 -4.94
CA MET A 1 31.98 -23.67 -4.92
C MET A 1 31.59 -22.99 -3.62
N ALA A 2 31.84 -23.56 -2.44
CA ALA A 2 31.38 -23.00 -1.14
C ALA A 2 31.91 -21.59 -0.77
N GLN A 3 33.10 -21.23 -1.27
CA GLN A 3 33.75 -19.95 -0.96
C GLN A 3 33.10 -18.76 -1.71
N VAL A 4 32.66 -19.01 -2.94
CA VAL A 4 31.95 -18.04 -3.78
C VAL A 4 30.56 -17.75 -3.19
N THR A 5 29.86 -18.79 -2.74
CA THR A 5 28.53 -18.66 -2.12
C THR A 5 28.60 -17.85 -0.81
N LYS A 6 29.66 -18.04 0.00
CA LYS A 6 29.92 -17.21 1.19
C LYS A 6 30.22 -15.75 0.84
N ALA A 7 31.02 -15.50 -0.20
CA ALA A 7 31.32 -14.15 -0.64
C ALA A 7 30.06 -13.41 -1.12
N VAL A 8 29.23 -14.05 -1.95
CA VAL A 8 27.95 -13.51 -2.42
C VAL A 8 27.00 -13.22 -1.26
N HIS A 9 26.90 -14.13 -0.28
CA HIS A 9 26.08 -13.91 0.92
C HIS A 9 26.58 -12.73 1.76
N THR A 10 27.88 -12.50 1.81
CA THR A 10 28.48 -11.42 2.59
C THR A 10 28.23 -10.06 1.92
N VAL A 11 28.40 -9.99 0.60
CA VAL A 11 28.13 -8.77 -0.18
C VAL A 11 26.64 -8.41 -0.12
N THR A 12 25.75 -9.37 -0.38
CA THR A 12 24.29 -9.14 -0.32
C THR A 12 23.81 -8.72 1.07
N ARG A 13 24.37 -9.32 2.13
CA ARG A 13 24.09 -8.94 3.51
C ARG A 13 24.52 -7.52 3.83
N THR A 14 25.65 -7.07 3.30
CA THR A 14 26.18 -5.73 3.50
C THR A 14 25.38 -4.69 2.72
N ALA A 15 24.98 -5.02 1.48
CA ALA A 15 24.26 -4.10 0.60
C ALA A 15 22.75 -3.98 0.91
N LEU A 16 22.09 -5.08 1.27
CA LEU A 16 20.62 -5.15 1.41
C LEU A 16 20.15 -5.28 2.88
N GLY A 17 21.08 -5.49 3.80
CA GLY A 17 20.79 -5.74 5.22
C GLY A 17 20.31 -7.17 5.51
N LEU A 18 20.16 -7.48 6.80
CA LEU A 18 19.67 -8.78 7.29
C LEU A 18 18.17 -8.75 7.58
N THR A 19 17.42 -9.65 6.96
CA THR A 19 16.07 -9.99 7.43
C THR A 19 16.17 -11.15 8.43
N LYS A 20 15.38 -11.11 9.51
CA LYS A 20 15.36 -12.21 10.48
C LYS A 20 14.67 -13.42 9.82
N PRO A 21 15.31 -14.61 9.77
CA PRO A 21 14.65 -15.80 9.26
C PRO A 21 13.36 -16.07 10.04
N GLY A 22 12.27 -16.40 9.33
CA GLY A 22 10.94 -16.59 9.91
C GLY A 22 10.13 -15.30 10.17
N ARG A 23 10.72 -14.10 10.02
CA ARG A 23 9.99 -12.84 10.24
C ARG A 23 9.42 -12.32 8.92
N LYS A 24 8.09 -12.33 8.79
CA LYS A 24 7.41 -11.65 7.67
C LYS A 24 7.69 -10.15 7.73
N LYS A 25 8.16 -9.57 6.62
CA LYS A 25 8.21 -8.12 6.46
C LYS A 25 6.78 -7.59 6.41
N ILE A 26 6.30 -7.04 7.52
CA ILE A 26 5.03 -6.31 7.56
C ILE A 26 5.35 -4.89 7.12
N ASP A 27 5.13 -4.59 5.83
CA ASP A 27 5.07 -3.21 5.40
C ASP A 27 3.78 -2.62 5.97
N LYS A 28 3.92 -1.85 7.05
CA LYS A 28 2.78 -1.21 7.73
C LYS A 28 2.13 -0.11 6.87
N MET A 29 2.68 0.17 5.67
CA MET A 29 2.28 1.23 4.74
C MET A 29 1.80 2.50 5.47
N PRO A 30 2.62 3.10 6.37
CA PRO A 30 2.16 4.21 7.21
C PRO A 30 1.68 5.41 6.40
N TRP A 31 2.26 5.60 5.21
CA TRP A 31 1.91 6.64 4.25
C TRP A 31 0.44 6.58 3.78
N MET A 32 -0.23 5.42 3.90
CA MET A 32 -1.63 5.25 3.52
C MET A 32 -2.60 5.85 4.57
N TRP A 33 -2.15 6.03 5.81
CA TRP A 33 -2.96 6.54 6.92
C TRP A 33 -2.94 8.08 7.03
N THR A 34 -3.32 8.76 5.94
CA THR A 34 -3.54 10.21 5.97
C THR A 34 -4.74 10.58 6.85
N ASN A 35 -4.81 11.83 7.31
CA ASN A 35 -5.93 12.30 8.15
C ASN A 35 -7.27 12.06 7.46
N THR A 36 -7.36 12.38 6.16
CA THR A 36 -8.55 12.12 5.34
C THR A 36 -8.94 10.63 5.29
N VAL A 37 -7.97 9.72 5.17
CA VAL A 37 -8.26 8.27 5.20
C VAL A 37 -8.79 7.86 6.57
N LYS A 38 -8.21 8.37 7.66
CA LYS A 38 -8.66 8.07 9.03
C LYS A 38 -10.09 8.57 9.26
N GLU A 39 -10.38 9.80 8.87
CA GLU A 39 -11.72 10.41 8.97
C GLU A 39 -12.75 9.58 8.22
N LYS A 40 -12.51 9.27 6.93
CA LYS A 40 -13.45 8.48 6.13
C LYS A 40 -13.64 7.05 6.61
N VAL A 41 -12.58 6.41 7.15
CA VAL A 41 -12.69 5.10 7.77
C VAL A 41 -13.52 5.16 9.06
N GLN A 42 -13.37 6.23 9.84
CA GLN A 42 -14.14 6.45 11.06
C GLN A 42 -15.62 6.70 10.77
N GLU A 43 -15.95 7.56 9.79
CA GLU A 43 -17.33 7.79 9.32
C GLU A 43 -17.99 6.48 8.86
N LYS A 44 -17.28 5.67 8.05
CA LYS A 44 -17.73 4.34 7.64
C LYS A 44 -18.04 3.47 8.86
N LYS A 45 -17.18 3.48 9.88
CA LYS A 45 -17.34 2.67 11.09
C LYS A 45 -18.58 3.10 11.87
N GLN A 46 -18.79 4.40 12.04
CA GLN A 46 -19.99 4.96 12.68
C GLN A 46 -21.26 4.55 11.94
N CYS A 47 -21.30 4.70 10.60
CA CYS A 47 -22.45 4.29 9.79
C CYS A 47 -22.73 2.78 9.90
N TYR A 48 -21.68 1.96 9.98
CA TYR A 48 -21.83 0.52 10.16
C TYR A 48 -22.43 0.18 11.53
N HIS A 49 -21.99 0.86 12.60
CA HIS A 49 -22.57 0.68 13.93
C HIS A 49 -24.04 1.14 13.98
N ALA A 50 -24.38 2.27 13.35
CA ALA A 50 -25.76 2.73 13.23
C ALA A 50 -26.64 1.71 12.48
N PHE A 51 -26.12 1.13 11.38
CA PHE A 51 -26.81 0.06 10.65
C PHE A 51 -26.98 -1.23 11.47
N LEU A 52 -26.01 -1.58 12.31
CA LEU A 52 -26.14 -2.75 13.19
C LEU A 52 -27.18 -2.54 14.30
N ALA A 53 -27.30 -1.31 14.81
CA ALA A 53 -28.28 -0.95 15.82
C ALA A 53 -29.70 -0.90 15.23
N ASP A 54 -29.85 -0.27 14.07
CA ASP A 54 -31.10 -0.18 13.33
C ASP A 54 -30.84 -0.58 11.86
N LYS A 55 -31.29 -1.79 11.51
CA LYS A 55 -31.11 -2.42 10.18
C LYS A 55 -31.96 -1.77 9.08
N SER A 56 -32.31 -0.49 9.22
CA SER A 56 -33.07 0.25 8.24
C SER A 56 -32.35 0.40 6.91
N LEU A 57 -33.14 0.54 5.84
CA LEU A 57 -32.64 0.76 4.49
C LEU A 57 -31.79 2.04 4.40
N THR A 58 -32.17 3.08 5.15
CA THR A 58 -31.45 4.36 5.20
C THR A 58 -30.06 4.18 5.78
N ASN A 59 -29.92 3.50 6.92
CA ASN A 59 -28.61 3.24 7.52
C ASN A 59 -27.74 2.34 6.63
N TRP A 60 -28.36 1.39 5.94
CA TRP A 60 -27.67 0.58 4.94
C TRP A 60 -27.11 1.42 3.78
N GLN A 61 -27.90 2.36 3.25
CA GLN A 61 -27.46 3.26 2.19
C GLN A 61 -26.32 4.18 2.67
N LEU A 62 -26.43 4.77 3.85
CA LEU A 62 -25.38 5.61 4.45
C LEU A 62 -24.07 4.85 4.66
N TYR A 63 -24.15 3.60 5.14
CA TYR A 63 -22.98 2.73 5.24
C TYR A 63 -22.35 2.45 3.88
N ARG A 64 -23.15 2.21 2.83
CA ARG A 64 -22.62 1.97 1.47
C ARG A 64 -21.90 3.20 0.91
N ILE A 65 -22.46 4.40 1.13
CA ILE A 65 -21.86 5.66 0.69
C ILE A 65 -20.52 5.89 1.40
N SER A 66 -20.51 5.88 2.73
CA SER A 66 -19.30 6.06 3.54
C SER A 66 -18.23 4.98 3.25
N LYS A 67 -18.64 3.73 3.01
CA LYS A 67 -17.72 2.66 2.57
C LYS A 67 -17.06 2.98 1.22
N LYS A 68 -17.82 3.53 0.26
CA LYS A 68 -17.29 3.95 -1.05
C LYS A 68 -16.34 5.13 -0.90
N GLU A 69 -16.67 6.10 -0.05
CA GLU A 69 -15.81 7.25 0.24
C GLU A 69 -14.49 6.86 0.90
N ALA A 70 -14.51 5.97 1.89
CA ALA A 70 -13.29 5.45 2.50
C ALA A 70 -12.39 4.76 1.46
N LYS A 71 -12.97 3.98 0.54
CA LYS A 71 -12.22 3.36 -0.56
C LYS A 71 -11.62 4.40 -1.51
N LYS A 72 -12.36 5.46 -1.83
CA LYS A 72 -11.87 6.57 -2.65
C LYS A 72 -10.72 7.31 -1.98
N ALA A 73 -10.83 7.62 -0.68
CA ALA A 73 -9.78 8.30 0.07
C ALA A 73 -8.47 7.49 0.08
N VAL A 74 -8.57 6.17 0.29
CA VAL A 74 -7.43 5.26 0.19
C VAL A 74 -6.80 5.26 -1.20
N ALA A 75 -7.62 5.18 -2.25
CA ALA A 75 -7.13 5.21 -3.62
C ALA A 75 -6.44 6.55 -3.95
N ALA A 76 -6.99 7.67 -3.48
CA ALA A 76 -6.39 9.00 -3.63
C ALA A 76 -5.05 9.12 -2.88
N ALA A 77 -4.97 8.64 -1.64
CA ALA A 77 -3.71 8.61 -0.89
C ALA A 77 -2.63 7.78 -1.60
N LYS A 78 -3.02 6.62 -2.17
CA LYS A 78 -2.12 5.80 -2.98
C LYS A 78 -1.69 6.52 -4.27
N ALA A 79 -2.63 7.14 -4.98
CA ALA A 79 -2.33 7.89 -6.20
C ALA A 79 -1.34 9.02 -5.91
N SER A 80 -1.58 9.83 -4.88
CA SER A 80 -0.68 10.91 -4.47
C SER A 80 0.72 10.40 -4.10
N ARG A 81 0.82 9.26 -3.38
CA ARG A 81 2.12 8.69 -3.00
C ARG A 81 2.96 8.26 -4.20
N PHE A 82 2.32 7.73 -5.24
CA PHE A 82 3.00 7.17 -6.40
C PHE A 82 2.89 8.04 -7.64
N GLU A 83 2.38 9.27 -7.52
CA GLU A 83 2.15 10.16 -8.66
C GLU A 83 3.43 10.40 -9.46
N ASP A 84 4.52 10.78 -8.77
CA ASP A 84 5.81 11.01 -9.41
C ASP A 84 6.39 9.74 -10.04
N LEU A 85 6.13 8.57 -9.45
CA LEU A 85 6.55 7.29 -10.03
C LEU A 85 5.80 7.05 -11.33
N TYR A 86 4.48 7.18 -11.33
CA TYR A 86 3.66 7.02 -12.53
C TYR A 86 4.05 8.04 -13.61
N ARG A 87 4.30 9.29 -13.24
CA ARG A 87 4.77 10.33 -14.15
C ARG A 87 6.09 9.97 -14.82
N LYS A 88 7.05 9.39 -14.08
CA LYS A 88 8.32 8.91 -14.64
C LYS A 88 8.12 7.70 -15.55
N LEU A 89 7.24 6.78 -15.17
CA LEU A 89 6.95 5.57 -15.95
C LEU A 89 6.21 5.87 -17.25
N ASP A 90 5.49 6.98 -17.33
CA ASP A 90 4.85 7.47 -18.56
C ASP A 90 5.86 8.03 -19.59
N THR A 91 7.16 7.99 -19.27
CA THR A 91 8.24 8.37 -20.19
C THR A 91 8.91 7.13 -20.78
N ARG A 92 9.39 7.26 -22.02
CA ARG A 92 10.13 6.19 -22.72
C ARG A 92 11.38 5.72 -21.96
N GLU A 93 11.98 6.61 -21.18
CA GLU A 93 13.13 6.30 -20.32
C GLU A 93 12.70 5.45 -19.12
N GLY A 94 11.61 5.83 -18.44
CA GLY A 94 11.03 5.05 -17.35
C GLY A 94 10.59 3.64 -17.77
N GLU A 95 10.00 3.50 -18.96
CA GLU A 95 9.67 2.19 -19.53
C GLU A 95 10.93 1.33 -19.75
N ARG A 96 11.98 1.91 -20.34
CA ARG A 96 13.27 1.21 -20.57
C ARG A 96 13.90 0.73 -19.27
N ASP A 97 13.84 1.54 -18.21
CA ASP A 97 14.39 1.16 -16.92
C ASP A 97 13.61 0.01 -16.27
N LEU A 98 12.29 -0.05 -16.45
CA LEU A 98 11.46 -1.20 -16.09
C LEU A 98 11.89 -2.47 -16.84
N TYR A 99 12.10 -2.39 -18.15
CA TYR A 99 12.57 -3.52 -18.96
C TYR A 99 13.97 -4.01 -18.53
N LYS A 100 14.88 -3.10 -18.16
CA LYS A 100 16.21 -3.48 -17.62
C LYS A 100 16.08 -4.22 -16.30
N LEU A 101 15.25 -3.72 -15.38
CA LEU A 101 14.99 -4.35 -14.08
C LEU A 101 14.32 -5.72 -14.19
N ALA A 102 13.46 -5.93 -15.19
CA ALA A 102 12.77 -7.20 -15.40
C ALA A 102 13.66 -8.29 -16.04
N ARG A 103 14.79 -7.90 -16.65
CA ARG A 103 15.68 -8.84 -17.35
C ARG A 103 16.77 -9.45 -16.44
N THR A 104 16.97 -8.90 -15.25
CA THR A 104 17.84 -9.46 -14.19
C THR A 104 17.12 -10.52 -13.37
#